data_AF-A0A7U2N3R5-F1
#
_entry.id   AF-A0A7U2N3R5-F1
#
_cell.length_a   1.000
_cell.length_b   1.000
_cell.length_c   1.000
_cell.angle_alpha   90.00
_cell.angle_beta   90.00
_cell.angle_gamma   90.00
#
_symmetry.space_group_name_H-M   'P 1'
#
loop_
_entity.id
_entity.type
_entity.pdbx_description
1 polymer ?
#
loop_
_entity_poly.entity_id
_entity_poly.type
_entity_poly.pdbx_seq_one_letter_code
_entity_poly.pdbx_strand_id
1 'polypeptide(L)'
;MLTTSSYRTHILISRYLHRCHKHRQINIRNTLIVTTSLPGADRIAISTGATVIANGEAINCLRQAGVPEELLLPVSGGERIPLFTREIRDKAKGNVALRAPGPPGGPVFPVHELAALSVEVWPSLHCLMPSGHPEIIDTGTVYTGAATPFTCTLDITLGMKHGLLRLGELMPVEQQSEGQRSFVEYVSDRKRNVFSHCDGGQLMYNFLVEGKALLWSAHLGGYEGILKDLKPKPDVAILGIAGRANLNGKPFDGSAAEFALQEIQWLGSPSQVIWCLHDESCIPPYRIDTLAATAAVEKETASKVLHLTHAEVYRLDL
;
A
#
# COMPACT_ATOMS: atom_id res chain seq x y z
N MET A 1 0.89 -34.85 1.46
CA MET A 1 -0.15 -33.87 1.80
C MET A 1 0.31 -33.13 3.04
N LEU A 2 0.94 -31.97 2.87
CA LEU A 2 1.30 -31.05 3.94
C LEU A 2 0.87 -29.67 3.45
N THR A 3 -0.23 -29.19 4.02
CA THR A 3 -0.83 -27.89 3.76
C THR A 3 -0.06 -26.85 4.56
N THR A 4 0.88 -26.15 3.92
CA THR A 4 1.54 -24.98 4.50
C THR A 4 0.58 -23.79 4.43
N SER A 5 0.10 -23.37 5.60
CA SER A 5 -0.78 -22.22 5.81
C SER A 5 -0.15 -20.93 5.27
N SER A 6 -0.99 -20.13 4.60
CA SER A 6 -0.63 -18.93 3.83
C SER A 6 -0.64 -17.71 4.74
N TYR A 7 0.52 -17.07 4.93
CA TYR A 7 0.62 -15.73 5.53
C TYR A 7 0.85 -14.70 4.43
N ARG A 8 -0.11 -13.81 4.21
CA ARG A 8 -0.03 -12.71 3.23
C ARG A 8 -0.84 -11.51 3.69
N THR A 9 -0.17 -10.48 4.20
CA THR A 9 -0.71 -9.12 4.19
C THR A 9 -0.63 -8.63 2.74
N HIS A 10 -1.69 -8.86 1.96
CA HIS A 10 -1.80 -8.37 0.59
C HIS A 10 -3.16 -7.71 0.39
N ILE A 11 -3.16 -6.42 0.11
CA ILE A 11 -4.16 -5.87 -0.82
C ILE A 11 -3.53 -5.95 -2.21
N LEU A 12 -3.98 -6.94 -2.96
CA LEU A 12 -3.81 -7.06 -4.40
C LEU A 12 -5.08 -6.48 -5.05
N ILE A 13 -4.97 -5.49 -5.94
CA ILE A 13 -6.07 -5.19 -6.91
C ILE A 13 -6.02 -6.20 -8.08
N SER A 14 -5.73 -7.47 -7.78
CA SER A 14 -5.68 -8.55 -8.77
C SER A 14 -5.96 -9.89 -8.12
N ARG A 15 -7.25 -10.16 -7.90
CA ARG A 15 -7.95 -11.43 -8.17
C ARG A 15 -9.33 -11.31 -7.53
N TYR A 16 -10.32 -11.93 -8.18
CA TYR A 16 -11.72 -12.10 -7.75
C TYR A 16 -12.77 -11.08 -8.20
N LEU A 17 -13.20 -11.19 -9.46
CA LEU A 17 -14.54 -10.78 -9.92
C LEU A 17 -15.04 -11.68 -11.07
N HIS A 18 -15.91 -12.69 -10.85
CA HIS A 18 -16.83 -13.30 -11.85
C HIS A 18 -18.22 -13.37 -11.19
N ARG A 19 -19.38 -13.28 -11.84
CA ARG A 19 -19.83 -13.33 -13.24
C ARG A 19 -21.25 -12.75 -13.22
N CYS A 20 -21.66 -11.95 -14.21
CA CYS A 20 -22.95 -12.08 -14.92
C CYS A 20 -23.32 -10.82 -15.73
N HIS A 21 -24.06 -11.10 -16.80
CA HIS A 21 -24.43 -10.27 -17.93
C HIS A 21 -25.16 -8.95 -17.61
N LYS A 22 -24.94 -8.00 -18.53
CA LYS A 22 -25.59 -6.69 -18.71
C LYS A 22 -25.16 -5.64 -17.68
N HIS A 23 -24.73 -4.49 -18.19
CA HIS A 23 -24.11 -3.33 -17.52
C HIS A 23 -22.58 -3.46 -17.36
N ARG A 24 -21.88 -2.40 -17.82
CA ARG A 24 -20.41 -2.32 -17.90
C ARG A 24 -19.81 -2.49 -16.51
N GLN A 25 -19.32 -3.69 -16.19
CA GLN A 25 -18.54 -3.98 -14.99
C GLN A 25 -17.05 -3.89 -15.36
N ILE A 26 -16.32 -2.96 -14.74
CA ILE A 26 -14.88 -2.83 -14.91
C ILE A 26 -14.21 -4.05 -14.25
N ASN A 27 -13.80 -5.01 -15.07
CA ASN A 27 -13.17 -6.25 -14.64
C ASN A 27 -11.64 -6.04 -14.48
N ILE A 28 -11.18 -5.56 -13.32
CA ILE A 28 -9.77 -5.25 -13.03
C ILE A 28 -8.95 -6.52 -12.68
N ARG A 29 -9.25 -7.67 -13.31
CA ARG A 29 -8.66 -8.97 -12.92
C ARG A 29 -7.13 -9.02 -12.99
N ASN A 30 -6.49 -8.17 -13.79
CA ASN A 30 -5.08 -8.32 -14.16
C ASN A 30 -4.34 -6.98 -14.27
N THR A 31 -4.83 -5.92 -13.61
CA THR A 31 -4.44 -4.57 -14.05
C THR A 31 -3.32 -3.97 -13.23
N LEU A 32 -3.30 -4.15 -11.90
CA LEU A 32 -2.46 -3.30 -11.07
C LEU A 32 -1.95 -3.93 -9.77
N ILE A 33 -0.65 -3.77 -9.53
CA ILE A 33 0.00 -3.90 -8.23
C ILE A 33 0.50 -2.52 -7.84
N VAL A 34 0.08 -2.09 -6.66
CA VAL A 34 0.65 -0.94 -5.98
C VAL A 34 1.43 -1.48 -4.80
N THR A 35 2.70 -1.11 -4.69
CA THR A 35 3.56 -1.68 -3.65
C THR A 35 4.68 -0.73 -3.26
N THR A 36 4.98 -0.72 -1.98
CA THR A 36 6.27 -0.33 -1.44
C THR A 36 7.04 -1.63 -1.18
N SER A 37 8.00 -1.96 -2.06
CA SER A 37 8.96 -3.07 -1.91
C SER A 37 8.42 -4.34 -1.19
N LEU A 38 7.32 -4.94 -1.66
CA LEU A 38 6.76 -6.14 -1.03
C LEU A 38 7.31 -7.44 -1.65
N PRO A 39 7.88 -8.35 -0.84
CA PRO A 39 8.30 -9.65 -1.32
C PRO A 39 7.10 -10.46 -1.86
N GLY A 40 7.23 -10.97 -3.09
CA GLY A 40 6.18 -11.72 -3.79
C GLY A 40 5.40 -10.92 -4.83
N ALA A 41 5.55 -9.59 -4.88
CA ALA A 41 4.95 -8.76 -5.93
C ALA A 41 5.48 -9.12 -7.33
N ASP A 42 6.74 -9.53 -7.43
CA ASP A 42 7.40 -10.04 -8.65
C ASP A 42 6.65 -11.24 -9.24
N ARG A 43 6.37 -12.26 -8.41
CA ARG A 43 5.67 -13.48 -8.82
C ARG A 43 4.26 -13.18 -9.30
N ILE A 44 3.59 -12.25 -8.65
CA ILE A 44 2.23 -11.85 -9.00
C ILE A 44 2.27 -11.12 -10.33
N ALA A 45 3.13 -10.11 -10.49
CA ALA A 45 3.29 -9.37 -11.75
C ALA A 45 3.58 -10.31 -12.93
N ILE A 46 4.55 -11.21 -12.77
CA ILE A 46 4.93 -12.20 -13.81
C ILE A 46 3.75 -13.13 -14.15
N SER A 47 3.04 -13.65 -13.14
CA SER A 47 1.98 -14.63 -13.37
C SER A 47 0.69 -14.04 -13.94
N THR A 48 0.37 -12.79 -13.63
CA THR A 48 -0.90 -12.15 -14.05
C THR A 48 -0.72 -11.20 -15.23
N GLY A 49 0.49 -10.66 -15.43
CA GLY A 49 0.74 -9.53 -16.30
C GLY A 49 0.24 -8.20 -15.72
N ALA A 50 0.11 -8.08 -14.39
CA ALA A 50 -0.29 -6.84 -13.76
C ALA A 50 0.78 -5.74 -13.94
N THR A 51 0.35 -4.50 -14.15
CA THR A 51 1.26 -3.35 -14.10
C THR A 51 1.62 -3.05 -12.66
N VAL A 52 2.88 -2.76 -12.40
CA VAL A 52 3.37 -2.33 -11.09
C VAL A 52 3.65 -0.83 -11.12
N ILE A 53 3.05 -0.10 -10.20
CA ILE A 53 3.32 1.33 -9.98
C ILE A 53 3.94 1.49 -8.61
N ALA A 54 5.21 1.86 -8.56
CA ALA A 54 5.98 1.92 -7.32
C ALA A 54 7.14 2.90 -7.43
N ASN A 55 7.74 3.25 -6.29
CA ASN A 55 8.96 4.04 -6.28
C ASN A 55 10.13 3.34 -6.97
N GLY A 56 11.18 4.10 -7.29
CA GLY A 56 12.34 3.60 -8.02
C GLY A 56 13.03 2.40 -7.35
N GLU A 57 13.10 2.35 -6.02
CA GLU A 57 13.75 1.27 -5.29
C GLU A 57 13.00 -0.06 -5.45
N ALA A 58 11.68 -0.02 -5.27
CA ALA A 58 10.81 -1.18 -5.49
C ALA A 58 10.87 -1.63 -6.96
N ILE A 59 10.82 -0.71 -7.91
CA ILE A 59 10.92 -1.03 -9.35
C ILE A 59 12.26 -1.66 -9.71
N ASN A 60 13.38 -1.17 -9.15
CA ASN A 60 14.69 -1.76 -9.37
C ASN A 60 14.77 -3.20 -8.84
N CYS A 61 14.20 -3.45 -7.65
CA CYS A 61 14.11 -4.80 -7.10
C CYS A 61 13.30 -5.73 -8.00
N LEU A 62 12.13 -5.28 -8.48
CA LEU A 62 11.25 -6.07 -9.34
C LEU A 62 11.85 -6.33 -10.73
N ARG A 63 12.57 -5.35 -11.29
CA ARG A 63 13.34 -5.52 -12.53
C ARG A 63 14.40 -6.60 -12.38
N GLN A 64 15.15 -6.58 -11.28
CA GLN A 64 16.16 -7.61 -10.98
C GLN A 64 15.51 -8.99 -10.75
N ALA A 65 14.28 -9.03 -10.25
CA ALA A 65 13.49 -10.26 -10.12
C ALA A 65 12.92 -10.79 -11.45
N GLY A 66 13.13 -10.06 -12.57
CA GLY A 66 12.70 -10.49 -13.89
C GLY A 66 11.28 -10.07 -14.27
N VAL A 67 10.67 -9.09 -13.58
CA VAL A 67 9.41 -8.51 -14.03
C VAL A 67 9.65 -7.75 -15.35
N PRO A 68 8.84 -8.00 -16.41
CA PRO A 68 9.00 -7.34 -17.71
C PRO A 68 8.93 -5.81 -17.60
N GLU A 69 9.82 -5.11 -18.31
CA GLU A 69 9.93 -3.64 -18.25
C GLU A 69 8.62 -2.94 -18.65
N GLU A 70 7.85 -3.50 -19.59
CA GLU A 70 6.57 -2.90 -19.98
C GLU A 70 5.49 -2.93 -18.88
N LEU A 71 5.71 -3.67 -17.80
CA LEU A 71 4.83 -3.73 -16.65
C LEU A 71 5.28 -2.81 -15.52
N LEU A 72 6.49 -2.23 -15.59
CA LEU A 72 7.10 -1.46 -14.50
C LEU A 72 6.95 0.04 -14.74
N LEU A 73 6.22 0.72 -13.86
CA LEU A 73 6.03 2.17 -13.89
C LEU A 73 6.69 2.81 -12.65
N PRO A 74 7.93 3.31 -12.77
CA PRO A 74 8.59 4.05 -11.71
C PRO A 74 7.95 5.43 -11.52
N VAL A 75 7.65 5.77 -10.27
CA VAL A 75 7.01 7.02 -9.86
C VAL A 75 7.69 7.62 -8.64
N SER A 76 7.53 8.92 -8.43
CA SER A 76 8.01 9.65 -7.24
C SER A 76 6.89 10.37 -6.49
N GLY A 77 5.68 10.40 -7.06
CA GLY A 77 4.56 11.20 -6.59
C GLY A 77 4.41 12.49 -7.40
N GLY A 78 3.18 12.75 -7.85
CA GLY A 78 2.81 13.82 -8.78
C GLY A 78 2.32 13.29 -10.14
N GLU A 79 2.50 12.00 -10.41
CA GLU A 79 2.11 11.40 -11.69
C GLU A 79 0.60 11.14 -11.78
N ARG A 80 0.06 11.32 -13.00
CA ARG A 80 -1.28 10.89 -13.39
C ARG A 80 -1.17 9.83 -14.46
N ILE A 81 -1.56 8.61 -14.15
CA ILE A 81 -1.24 7.44 -14.97
C ILE A 81 -2.54 6.81 -15.50
N PRO A 82 -2.73 6.74 -16.82
CA PRO A 82 -3.84 5.98 -17.41
C PRO A 82 -3.58 4.48 -17.25
N LEU A 83 -4.58 3.74 -16.77
CA LEU A 83 -4.50 2.30 -16.60
C LEU A 83 -5.37 1.58 -17.61
N PHE A 84 -4.81 0.53 -18.20
CA PHE A 84 -5.42 -0.18 -19.31
C PHE A 84 -5.65 -1.64 -18.94
N THR A 85 -6.71 -2.23 -19.47
CA THR A 85 -6.84 -3.68 -19.40
C THR A 85 -5.73 -4.35 -20.21
N ARG A 86 -5.37 -5.58 -19.83
CA ARG A 86 -4.39 -6.38 -20.57
C ARG A 86 -4.73 -6.50 -22.05
N GLU A 87 -6.01 -6.71 -22.36
CA GLU A 87 -6.49 -6.81 -23.75
C GLU A 87 -6.18 -5.56 -24.57
N ILE A 88 -6.39 -4.37 -24.01
CA ILE A 88 -6.09 -3.10 -24.70
C ILE A 88 -4.58 -2.94 -24.91
N ARG A 89 -3.75 -3.28 -23.92
CA ARG A 89 -2.28 -3.26 -24.09
C ARG A 89 -1.81 -4.22 -25.17
N ASP A 90 -2.34 -5.44 -25.18
CA ASP A 90 -1.97 -6.45 -26.18
C ASP A 90 -2.40 -6.02 -27.60
N LYS A 91 -3.58 -5.40 -27.75
CA LYS A 91 -4.01 -4.81 -29.03
C LYS A 91 -3.11 -3.67 -29.50
N ALA A 92 -2.66 -2.79 -28.60
CA ALA A 92 -1.76 -1.70 -28.94
C ALA A 92 -0.38 -2.20 -29.42
N LYS A 93 0.11 -3.34 -28.91
CA LYS A 93 1.33 -3.99 -29.43
C LYS A 93 1.21 -4.37 -30.92
N GLY A 94 0.02 -4.74 -31.39
CA GLY A 94 -0.21 -5.11 -32.80
C GLY A 94 -0.69 -3.98 -33.71
N ASN A 95 -1.18 -2.86 -33.16
CA ASN A 95 -1.82 -1.80 -33.94
C ASN A 95 -1.25 -0.42 -33.60
N VAL A 96 -0.50 0.16 -34.54
CA VAL A 96 0.15 1.48 -34.39
C VAL A 96 -0.86 2.60 -34.12
N ALA A 97 -2.07 2.52 -34.68
CA ALA A 97 -3.11 3.53 -34.48
C ALA A 97 -3.62 3.60 -33.04
N LEU A 98 -3.38 2.55 -32.24
CA LEU A 98 -3.78 2.51 -30.83
C LEU A 98 -2.63 2.89 -29.89
N ARG A 99 -1.44 3.25 -30.41
CA ARG A 99 -0.25 3.54 -29.60
C ARG A 99 -0.15 5.03 -29.29
N ALA A 100 0.07 5.35 -28.02
CA ALA A 100 0.49 6.67 -27.62
C ALA A 100 1.92 6.96 -28.14
N PRO A 101 2.26 8.23 -28.40
CA PRO A 101 3.64 8.61 -28.67
C PRO A 101 4.52 8.30 -27.46
N GLY A 102 5.76 7.86 -27.71
CA GLY A 102 6.70 7.49 -26.67
C GLY A 102 8.15 7.60 -27.14
N PRO A 103 9.12 7.56 -26.22
CA PRO A 103 10.52 7.64 -26.58
C PRO A 103 10.95 6.44 -27.45
N PRO A 104 11.94 6.61 -28.34
CA PRO A 104 12.51 5.49 -29.10
C PRO A 104 12.99 4.36 -28.19
N GLY A 105 12.60 3.13 -28.49
CA GLY A 105 12.94 1.94 -27.69
C GLY A 105 12.17 1.80 -26.38
N GLY A 106 11.25 2.71 -26.06
CA GLY A 106 10.39 2.62 -24.89
C GLY A 106 9.26 1.58 -25.03
N PRO A 107 8.58 1.24 -23.91
CA PRO A 107 7.42 0.36 -23.94
C PRO A 107 6.28 0.92 -24.79
N VAL A 108 5.48 0.03 -25.37
CA VAL A 108 4.27 0.42 -26.11
C VAL A 108 3.14 0.70 -25.12
N PHE A 109 2.67 1.95 -25.09
CA PHE A 109 1.49 2.36 -24.33
C PHE A 109 0.29 2.59 -25.26
N PRO A 110 -0.93 2.19 -24.86
CA PRO A 110 -2.14 2.57 -25.58
C PRO A 110 -2.40 4.09 -25.48
N VAL A 111 -3.11 4.65 -26.47
CA VAL A 111 -3.62 6.03 -26.37
C VAL A 111 -4.56 6.17 -25.16
N HIS A 112 -4.46 7.29 -24.44
CA HIS A 112 -5.10 7.50 -23.14
C HIS A 112 -6.64 7.39 -23.15
N GLU A 113 -7.28 7.62 -24.29
CA GLU A 113 -8.71 7.49 -24.51
C GLU A 113 -9.22 6.06 -24.31
N LEU A 114 -8.31 5.07 -24.35
CA LEU A 114 -8.62 3.66 -24.10
C LEU A 114 -8.41 3.24 -22.65
N ALA A 115 -8.07 4.19 -21.76
CA ALA A 115 -7.87 3.90 -20.34
C ALA A 115 -9.17 3.39 -19.71
N ALA A 116 -9.07 2.33 -18.94
CA ALA A 116 -10.19 1.81 -18.16
C ALA A 116 -10.44 2.67 -16.92
N LEU A 117 -9.37 3.22 -16.34
CA LEU A 117 -9.38 4.12 -15.19
C LEU A 117 -8.03 4.86 -15.14
N SER A 118 -7.86 5.80 -14.22
CA SER A 118 -6.56 6.43 -13.98
C SER A 118 -6.19 6.41 -12.51
N VAL A 119 -4.92 6.65 -12.21
CA VAL A 119 -4.44 6.82 -10.83
C VAL A 119 -3.61 8.08 -10.72
N GLU A 120 -3.86 8.85 -9.68
CA GLU A 120 -2.96 9.92 -9.25
C GLU A 120 -2.09 9.41 -8.12
N VAL A 121 -0.78 9.51 -8.28
CA VAL A 121 0.19 9.08 -7.28
C VAL A 121 0.66 10.30 -6.51
N TRP A 122 0.78 10.19 -5.18
CA TRP A 122 1.22 11.26 -4.32
C TRP A 122 2.29 10.78 -3.33
N PRO A 123 3.27 11.62 -2.96
CA PRO A 123 4.15 11.35 -1.84
C PRO A 123 3.36 11.13 -0.55
N SER A 124 3.78 10.13 0.23
CA SER A 124 3.21 9.80 1.55
C SER A 124 4.34 9.57 2.56
N LEU A 125 4.01 9.18 3.79
CA LEU A 125 4.97 8.94 4.85
C LEU A 125 4.70 7.62 5.58
N HIS A 126 5.78 6.94 5.97
CA HIS A 126 5.68 5.82 6.91
C HIS A 126 5.23 6.32 8.28
N CYS A 127 4.37 5.54 8.94
CA CYS A 127 4.18 5.66 10.37
C CYS A 127 5.52 5.41 11.10
N LEU A 128 5.66 5.99 12.28
CA LEU A 128 6.79 5.76 13.16
C LEU A 128 6.50 4.64 14.16
N MET A 129 7.53 3.96 14.63
CA MET A 129 7.34 2.98 15.70
C MET A 129 7.32 3.69 17.05
N PRO A 130 6.29 3.46 17.90
CA PRO A 130 6.27 4.00 19.25
C PRO A 130 7.40 3.39 20.09
N SER A 131 7.94 4.20 21.01
CA SER A 131 8.94 3.75 21.98
C SER A 131 8.41 2.57 22.80
N GLY A 132 9.27 1.58 23.05
CA GLY A 132 8.92 0.41 23.87
C GLY A 132 8.34 -0.78 23.10
N HIS A 133 8.05 -0.64 21.79
CA HIS A 133 7.64 -1.74 20.91
C HIS A 133 6.53 -2.63 21.53
N PRO A 134 5.35 -2.07 21.83
CA PRO A 134 4.29 -2.82 22.49
C PRO A 134 3.85 -4.01 21.63
N GLU A 135 3.44 -5.09 22.28
CA GLU A 135 2.91 -6.27 21.59
C GLU A 135 1.57 -6.00 20.91
N ILE A 136 0.78 -5.06 21.44
CA ILE A 136 -0.47 -4.57 20.86
C ILE A 136 -0.39 -3.05 20.81
N ILE A 137 -0.68 -2.47 19.65
CA ILE A 137 -0.84 -1.01 19.54
C ILE A 137 -2.32 -0.68 19.67
N ASP A 138 -2.70 0.02 20.73
CA ASP A 138 -4.01 0.63 20.87
C ASP A 138 -4.02 2.00 20.19
N THR A 139 -4.90 2.18 19.20
CA THR A 139 -5.02 3.44 18.44
C THR A 139 -5.41 4.63 19.30
N GLY A 140 -5.95 4.43 20.50
CA GLY A 140 -6.25 5.47 21.49
C GLY A 140 -5.07 5.86 22.38
N THR A 141 -3.94 5.14 22.30
CA THR A 141 -2.75 5.48 23.10
C THR A 141 -2.12 6.77 22.60
N VAL A 142 -1.94 7.73 23.51
CA VAL A 142 -1.31 9.03 23.22
C VAL A 142 0.21 8.92 23.36
N TYR A 143 0.92 9.37 22.32
CA TYR A 143 2.37 9.52 22.33
C TYR A 143 2.72 10.99 22.09
N THR A 144 3.57 11.57 22.95
CA THR A 144 4.00 12.97 22.85
C THR A 144 5.52 13.10 22.85
N GLY A 145 6.01 14.14 22.18
CA GLY A 145 7.42 14.42 22.00
C GLY A 145 8.10 13.47 21.02
N ALA A 146 9.23 13.90 20.46
CA ALA A 146 10.11 13.03 19.69
C ALA A 146 11.18 12.42 20.63
N ALA A 147 11.65 11.21 20.33
CA ALA A 147 12.77 10.62 21.06
C ALA A 147 14.03 11.50 20.95
N THR A 148 14.23 12.11 19.78
CA THR A 148 15.21 13.18 19.54
C THR A 148 14.65 14.21 18.56
N PRO A 149 15.22 15.43 18.46
CA PRO A 149 14.84 16.41 17.44
C PRO A 149 14.99 15.90 15.98
N PHE A 150 15.76 14.84 15.79
CA PHE A 150 16.09 14.25 14.49
C PHE A 150 15.24 13.02 14.14
N THR A 151 14.29 12.62 15.00
CA THR A 151 13.40 11.50 14.70
C THR A 151 12.66 11.75 13.38
N CYS A 152 12.77 10.80 12.44
CA CYS A 152 12.21 10.89 11.10
C CYS A 152 12.13 9.50 10.41
N THR A 153 11.74 9.48 9.13
CA THR A 153 11.64 8.24 8.34
C THR A 153 12.96 7.50 8.17
N LEU A 154 14.12 8.16 8.36
CA LEU A 154 15.41 7.48 8.36
C LEU A 154 15.50 6.41 9.46
N ASP A 155 14.88 6.65 10.61
CA ASP A 155 14.84 5.68 11.71
C ASP A 155 14.14 4.39 11.30
N ILE A 156 13.15 4.47 10.40
CA ILE A 156 12.46 3.31 9.84
C ILE A 156 13.40 2.49 8.96
N THR A 157 14.12 3.14 8.04
CA THR A 157 15.12 2.47 7.20
C THR A 157 16.21 1.81 8.04
N LEU A 158 16.70 2.50 9.08
CA LEU A 158 17.70 1.94 10.00
C LEU A 158 17.14 0.78 10.80
N GLY A 159 15.92 0.90 11.33
CA GLY A 159 15.22 -0.15 12.06
C GLY A 159 14.96 -1.39 11.20
N MET A 160 14.55 -1.21 9.95
CA MET A 160 14.39 -2.30 8.98
C MET A 160 15.72 -2.98 8.68
N LYS A 161 16.73 -2.21 8.27
CA LYS A 161 18.03 -2.73 7.81
C LYS A 161 18.84 -3.38 8.92
N HIS A 162 18.89 -2.76 10.08
CA HIS A 162 19.79 -3.16 11.17
C HIS A 162 19.07 -3.91 12.29
N GLY A 163 17.75 -3.80 12.40
CA GLY A 163 16.93 -4.52 13.37
C GLY A 163 16.14 -5.63 12.69
N LEU A 164 14.95 -5.31 12.18
CA LEU A 164 13.93 -6.30 11.82
C LEU A 164 14.42 -7.34 10.81
N LEU A 165 15.06 -6.92 9.71
CA LEU A 165 15.55 -7.85 8.69
C LEU A 165 16.77 -8.66 9.12
N ARG A 166 17.33 -8.36 10.29
CA ARG A 166 18.43 -9.10 10.93
C ARG A 166 17.98 -9.83 12.19
N LEU A 167 16.66 -10.00 12.39
CA LEU A 167 16.11 -10.66 13.58
C LEU A 167 16.77 -12.01 13.86
N GLY A 168 17.01 -12.82 12.83
CA GLY A 168 17.67 -14.13 12.97
C GLY A 168 19.14 -14.07 13.41
N GLU A 169 19.82 -12.94 13.21
CA GLU A 169 21.19 -12.71 13.71
C GLU A 169 21.18 -12.14 15.14
N LEU A 170 20.15 -11.36 15.47
CA LEU A 170 20.06 -10.61 16.73
C LEU A 170 19.40 -11.41 17.86
N MET A 171 18.58 -12.41 17.52
CA MET A 171 17.81 -13.20 18.48
C MET A 171 18.11 -14.69 18.30
N PRO A 172 18.64 -15.40 19.32
CA PRO A 172 18.85 -16.84 19.27
C PRO A 172 17.56 -17.60 18.95
N VAL A 173 17.66 -18.71 18.20
CA VAL A 173 16.51 -19.49 17.73
C VAL A 173 15.63 -19.97 18.88
N GLU A 174 16.23 -20.26 20.04
CA GLU A 174 15.55 -20.72 21.25
C GLU A 174 14.65 -19.64 21.88
N GLN A 175 14.89 -18.37 21.54
CA GLN A 175 14.12 -17.22 22.01
C GLN A 175 13.06 -16.77 20.99
N GLN A 176 13.04 -17.37 19.79
CA GLN A 176 12.12 -16.98 18.73
C GLN A 176 10.80 -17.76 18.83
N SER A 177 9.69 -17.04 18.73
CA SER A 177 8.36 -17.64 18.53
C SER A 177 8.27 -18.36 17.19
N GLU A 178 7.22 -19.17 16.98
CA GLU A 178 6.94 -19.77 15.67
C GLU A 178 6.74 -18.71 14.58
N GLY A 179 6.01 -17.63 14.88
CA GLY A 179 5.82 -16.51 13.97
C GLY A 179 7.14 -15.83 13.59
N GLN A 180 8.00 -15.57 14.58
CA GLN A 180 9.31 -14.97 14.34
C GLN A 180 10.22 -15.86 13.50
N ARG A 181 10.22 -17.18 13.74
CA ARG A 181 10.98 -18.14 12.92
C ARG A 181 10.49 -18.17 11.48
N SER A 182 9.18 -18.19 11.27
CA SER A 182 8.55 -18.12 9.93
C SER A 182 8.94 -16.82 9.21
N PHE A 183 8.91 -15.69 9.92
CA PHE A 183 9.38 -14.42 9.38
C PHE A 183 10.85 -14.46 8.99
N VAL A 184 11.73 -14.94 9.88
CA VAL A 184 13.18 -15.06 9.63
C VAL A 184 13.45 -15.95 8.42
N GLU A 185 12.80 -17.11 8.31
CA GLU A 185 12.92 -17.99 7.15
C GLU A 185 12.52 -17.26 5.86
N TYR A 186 11.38 -16.56 5.88
CA TYR A 186 10.88 -15.83 4.72
C TYR A 186 11.84 -14.73 4.26
N VAL A 187 12.32 -13.87 5.17
CA VAL A 187 13.19 -12.76 4.79
C VAL A 187 14.63 -13.18 4.49
N SER A 188 15.06 -14.35 4.97
CA SER A 188 16.41 -14.89 4.71
C SER A 188 16.57 -15.45 3.29
N ASP A 189 15.50 -15.96 2.67
CA ASP A 189 15.53 -16.40 1.27
C ASP A 189 15.41 -15.19 0.31
N ARG A 190 16.49 -14.40 0.22
CA ARG A 190 16.57 -13.21 -0.65
C ARG A 190 16.56 -13.52 -2.14
N LYS A 191 16.75 -14.80 -2.51
CA LYS A 191 16.65 -15.23 -3.91
C LYS A 191 15.20 -15.41 -4.32
N ARG A 192 14.37 -15.99 -3.46
CA ARG A 192 12.95 -16.22 -3.72
C ARG A 192 12.08 -15.02 -3.33
N ASN A 193 12.40 -14.37 -2.24
CA ASN A 193 11.65 -13.25 -1.68
C ASN A 193 12.46 -11.98 -1.92
N VAL A 194 12.23 -11.36 -3.07
CA VAL A 194 12.96 -10.15 -3.50
C VAL A 194 12.28 -8.91 -2.92
N PHE A 195 13.05 -8.12 -2.19
CA PHE A 195 12.64 -6.85 -1.58
C PHE A 195 13.90 -6.05 -1.18
N SER A 196 13.71 -4.76 -0.87
CA SER A 196 14.76 -3.89 -0.35
C SER A 196 14.66 -3.67 1.16
N HIS A 197 15.79 -3.32 1.77
CA HIS A 197 15.85 -2.85 3.14
C HIS A 197 15.56 -1.35 3.27
N CYS A 198 15.49 -0.65 2.14
CA CYS A 198 15.08 0.75 2.04
C CYS A 198 13.74 0.77 1.29
N ASP A 199 12.77 1.52 1.78
CA ASP A 199 11.46 1.58 1.13
C ASP A 199 11.50 2.38 -0.18
N GLY A 200 12.44 3.32 -0.33
CA GLY A 200 12.52 4.26 -1.46
C GLY A 200 11.57 5.45 -1.35
N GLY A 201 10.94 5.65 -0.20
CA GLY A 201 9.87 6.60 0.05
C GLY A 201 8.47 6.00 -0.10
N GLN A 202 7.56 6.45 0.76
CA GLN A 202 6.16 6.04 0.73
C GLN A 202 5.35 6.84 -0.29
N LEU A 203 4.35 6.18 -0.86
CA LEU A 203 3.42 6.73 -1.84
C LEU A 203 1.99 6.40 -1.43
N MET A 204 1.06 7.26 -1.80
CA MET A 204 -0.38 6.99 -1.77
C MET A 204 -0.97 7.16 -3.16
N TYR A 205 -2.09 6.48 -3.42
CA TYR A 205 -2.60 6.25 -4.76
C TYR A 205 -4.10 6.54 -4.76
N ASN A 206 -4.52 7.53 -5.55
CA ASN A 206 -5.90 7.93 -5.69
C ASN A 206 -6.44 7.49 -7.05
N PHE A 207 -7.18 6.39 -7.06
CA PHE A 207 -7.75 5.79 -8.27
C PHE A 207 -9.03 6.50 -8.69
N LEU A 208 -9.09 6.93 -9.95
CA LEU A 208 -10.26 7.57 -10.53
C LEU A 208 -11.02 6.57 -11.39
N VAL A 209 -12.19 6.17 -10.92
CA VAL A 209 -13.07 5.17 -11.55
C VAL A 209 -14.43 5.84 -11.77
N GLU A 210 -14.86 5.96 -13.03
CA GLU A 210 -16.18 6.49 -13.41
C GLU A 210 -16.60 7.82 -12.71
N GLY A 211 -15.64 8.69 -12.38
CA GLY A 211 -15.87 9.98 -11.73
C GLY A 211 -15.79 9.96 -10.20
N LYS A 212 -15.61 8.79 -9.60
CA LYS A 212 -15.34 8.58 -8.17
C LYS A 212 -13.87 8.29 -7.89
N ALA A 213 -13.45 8.50 -6.65
CA ALA A 213 -12.07 8.36 -6.22
C ALA A 213 -11.91 7.36 -5.07
N LEU A 214 -10.95 6.43 -5.23
CA LEU A 214 -10.52 5.48 -4.19
C LEU A 214 -9.08 5.79 -3.80
N LEU A 215 -8.86 6.26 -2.57
CA LEU A 215 -7.52 6.45 -2.03
C LEU A 215 -7.02 5.17 -1.37
N TRP A 216 -5.77 4.83 -1.62
CA TRP A 216 -5.02 3.84 -0.84
C TRP A 216 -3.73 4.48 -0.30
N SER A 217 -3.54 4.41 1.02
CA SER A 217 -2.30 4.78 1.72
C SER A 217 -1.95 3.68 2.70
N ALA A 218 -0.78 3.05 2.50
CA ALA A 218 -0.39 1.89 3.30
C ALA A 218 -0.04 2.22 4.75
N HIS A 219 0.27 3.46 5.08
CA HIS A 219 0.78 3.85 6.40
C HIS A 219 0.07 5.07 6.96
N LEU A 220 0.07 5.17 8.29
CA LEU A 220 -0.46 6.30 9.03
C LEU A 220 0.54 7.47 8.98
N GLY A 221 0.45 8.28 7.94
CA GLY A 221 1.32 9.43 7.78
C GLY A 221 1.17 10.09 6.42
N GLY A 222 1.48 11.38 6.36
CA GLY A 222 1.43 12.14 5.13
C GLY A 222 1.85 13.59 5.30
N TYR A 223 1.90 14.29 4.17
CA TYR A 223 2.13 15.72 4.13
C TYR A 223 0.80 16.44 4.19
N GLU A 224 0.64 17.31 5.17
CA GLU A 224 -0.60 18.07 5.43
C GLU A 224 -1.10 18.80 4.17
N GLY A 225 -0.20 19.50 3.47
CA GLY A 225 -0.55 20.22 2.25
C GLY A 225 -1.09 19.29 1.16
N ILE A 226 -0.47 18.12 0.98
CA ILE A 226 -0.95 17.13 0.01
C ILE A 226 -2.31 16.58 0.43
N LEU A 227 -2.48 16.16 1.68
CA LEU A 227 -3.74 15.61 2.18
C LEU A 227 -4.89 16.62 2.05
N LYS A 228 -4.64 17.91 2.31
CA LYS A 228 -5.61 19.01 2.18
C LYS A 228 -5.90 19.40 0.74
N ASP A 229 -4.90 19.35 -0.15
CA ASP A 229 -5.02 19.85 -1.52
C ASP A 229 -5.27 18.76 -2.56
N LEU A 230 -5.15 17.48 -2.21
CA LEU A 230 -5.44 16.36 -3.10
C LEU A 230 -6.83 16.50 -3.71
N LYS A 231 -6.92 16.42 -5.04
CA LYS A 231 -8.14 16.50 -5.84
C LYS A 231 -8.11 15.50 -6.99
N PRO A 232 -9.20 14.76 -7.25
CA PRO A 232 -10.46 14.78 -6.48
C PRO A 232 -10.29 14.14 -5.10
N LYS A 233 -11.11 14.59 -4.14
CA LYS A 233 -11.15 13.98 -2.81
C LYS A 233 -11.69 12.55 -2.94
N PRO A 234 -11.16 11.58 -2.16
CA PRO A 234 -11.65 10.22 -2.21
C PRO A 234 -13.11 10.12 -1.73
N ASP A 235 -13.89 9.30 -2.42
CA ASP A 235 -15.19 8.82 -1.95
C ASP A 235 -15.02 7.65 -0.97
N VAL A 236 -13.97 6.85 -1.19
CA VAL A 236 -13.55 5.72 -0.37
C VAL A 236 -12.06 5.84 -0.06
N ALA A 237 -11.66 5.63 1.20
CA ALA A 237 -10.25 5.62 1.59
C ALA A 237 -9.86 4.32 2.30
N ILE A 238 -8.78 3.69 1.83
CA ILE A 238 -8.10 2.56 2.49
C ILE A 238 -6.84 3.12 3.14
N LEU A 239 -6.81 3.13 4.48
CA LEU A 239 -5.77 3.80 5.26
C LEU A 239 -5.08 2.83 6.22
N GLY A 240 -3.75 2.83 6.22
CA GLY A 240 -2.95 2.14 7.23
C GLY A 240 -3.13 2.81 8.59
N ILE A 241 -3.38 2.02 9.64
CA ILE A 241 -3.66 2.55 10.99
C ILE A 241 -2.69 2.03 12.06
N ALA A 242 -1.55 1.47 11.64
CA ALA A 242 -0.51 0.98 12.53
C ALA A 242 0.49 2.08 12.91
N GLY A 243 1.09 1.94 14.09
CA GLY A 243 2.19 2.78 14.55
C GLY A 243 1.75 4.17 15.04
N ARG A 244 2.74 5.05 15.23
CA ARG A 244 2.56 6.46 15.56
C ARG A 244 2.50 7.27 14.26
N ALA A 245 1.53 8.16 14.15
CA ALA A 245 1.37 8.97 12.96
C ALA A 245 2.60 9.84 12.65
N ASN A 246 2.88 9.99 11.35
CA ASN A 246 3.96 10.83 10.83
C ASN A 246 3.39 12.00 10.03
N LEU A 247 3.41 13.19 10.61
CA LEU A 247 2.90 14.42 10.00
C LEU A 247 4.06 15.28 9.52
N ASN A 248 4.13 15.55 8.22
CA ASN A 248 5.17 16.39 7.63
C ASN A 248 6.61 15.95 7.97
N GLY A 249 6.83 14.65 8.15
CA GLY A 249 8.12 14.06 8.47
C GLY A 249 8.47 14.05 9.97
N LYS A 250 7.52 14.39 10.85
CA LYS A 250 7.68 14.43 12.30
C LYS A 250 6.65 13.55 13.01
N PRO A 251 7.01 12.94 14.15
CA PRO A 251 6.05 12.23 14.97
C PRO A 251 4.92 13.16 15.40
N PHE A 252 3.68 12.73 15.17
CA PHE A 252 2.50 13.45 15.65
C PHE A 252 2.41 13.36 17.18
N ASP A 253 2.07 14.47 17.82
CA ASP A 253 1.81 14.54 19.26
C ASP A 253 0.33 14.28 19.51
N GLY A 254 0.02 13.07 19.94
CA GLY A 254 -1.33 12.56 20.08
C GLY A 254 -1.41 11.06 19.83
N SER A 255 -2.62 10.57 19.69
CA SER A 255 -2.95 9.18 19.38
C SER A 255 -3.10 8.95 17.87
N ALA A 256 -3.05 7.68 17.46
CA ALA A 256 -3.34 7.30 16.08
C ALA A 256 -4.79 7.63 15.70
N ALA A 257 -5.74 7.49 16.63
CA ALA A 257 -7.14 7.83 16.45
C ALA A 257 -7.34 9.33 16.16
N GLU A 258 -6.69 10.22 16.93
CA GLU A 258 -6.77 11.67 16.73
C GLU A 258 -6.17 12.10 15.38
N PHE A 259 -5.05 11.49 14.98
CA PHE A 259 -4.47 11.77 13.68
C PHE A 259 -5.35 11.25 12.53
N ALA A 260 -5.85 10.02 12.63
CA ALA A 260 -6.68 9.42 11.59
C ALA A 260 -7.96 10.24 11.35
N LEU A 261 -8.57 10.78 12.42
CA LEU A 261 -9.69 11.71 12.31
C LEU A 261 -9.30 12.98 11.52
N GLN A 262 -8.15 13.59 11.83
CA GLN A 262 -7.66 14.77 11.10
C GLN A 262 -7.36 14.46 9.64
N GLU A 263 -6.69 13.34 9.37
CA GLU A 263 -6.37 12.88 8.01
C GLU A 263 -7.66 12.70 7.20
N ILE A 264 -8.67 12.03 7.75
CA ILE A 264 -9.96 11.82 7.10
C ILE A 264 -10.69 13.14 6.82
N GLN A 265 -10.66 14.09 7.77
CA GLN A 265 -11.23 15.42 7.55
C GLN A 265 -10.49 16.18 6.43
N TRP A 266 -9.16 16.12 6.37
CA TRP A 266 -8.39 16.72 5.27
C TRP A 266 -8.67 16.06 3.93
N LEU A 267 -8.91 14.75 3.92
CA LEU A 267 -9.37 13.99 2.76
C LEU A 267 -10.83 14.25 2.40
N GLY A 268 -11.51 15.20 3.06
CA GLY A 268 -12.87 15.60 2.74
C GLY A 268 -13.93 14.65 3.28
N SER A 269 -13.60 13.86 4.30
CA SER A 269 -14.49 12.89 4.96
C SER A 269 -15.11 11.91 3.96
N PRO A 270 -14.31 11.03 3.32
CA PRO A 270 -14.81 9.99 2.41
C PRO A 270 -15.98 9.24 3.04
N SER A 271 -17.02 8.96 2.25
CA SER A 271 -18.21 8.25 2.73
C SER A 271 -17.89 6.91 3.41
N GLN A 272 -16.83 6.25 2.96
CA GLN A 272 -16.38 4.97 3.49
C GLN A 272 -14.88 4.97 3.75
N VAL A 273 -14.49 4.47 4.92
CA VAL A 273 -13.11 4.28 5.35
C VAL A 273 -12.87 2.81 5.61
N ILE A 274 -11.71 2.29 5.21
CA ILE A 274 -11.28 0.92 5.47
C ILE A 274 -9.91 0.98 6.12
N TRP A 275 -9.78 0.44 7.32
CA TRP A 275 -8.47 0.28 7.95
C TRP A 275 -7.69 -0.86 7.30
N CYS A 276 -6.37 -0.70 7.19
CA CYS A 276 -5.44 -1.76 6.77
C CYS A 276 -4.18 -1.74 7.66
N LEU A 277 -3.29 -2.72 7.46
CA LEU A 277 -2.11 -2.98 8.32
C LEU A 277 -2.44 -3.18 9.82
N HIS A 278 -3.63 -3.69 10.14
CA HIS A 278 -4.07 -3.93 11.53
C HIS A 278 -4.30 -5.40 11.87
N ASP A 279 -4.13 -6.28 10.88
CA ASP A 279 -4.28 -7.73 11.03
C ASP A 279 -3.23 -8.33 11.96
N GLU A 280 -3.43 -9.60 12.33
CA GLU A 280 -2.45 -10.34 13.12
C GLU A 280 -1.10 -10.44 12.40
N SER A 281 -0.03 -10.14 13.14
CA SER A 281 1.35 -10.17 12.66
C SER A 281 2.12 -11.35 13.27
N CYS A 282 3.13 -11.82 12.56
CA CYS A 282 4.05 -12.87 13.02
C CYS A 282 5.16 -12.33 13.95
N ILE A 283 5.25 -11.00 14.09
CA ILE A 283 6.22 -10.27 14.89
C ILE A 283 5.53 -9.13 15.65
N PRO A 284 6.02 -8.70 16.83
CA PRO A 284 5.50 -7.53 17.51
C PRO A 284 5.60 -6.25 16.64
N PRO A 285 4.58 -5.36 16.67
CA PRO A 285 3.29 -5.53 17.32
C PRO A 285 2.45 -6.61 16.63
N TYR A 286 1.91 -7.54 17.41
CA TYR A 286 1.12 -8.68 16.93
C TYR A 286 -0.26 -8.27 16.45
N ARG A 287 -0.81 -7.16 16.96
CA ARG A 287 -2.13 -6.66 16.58
C ARG A 287 -2.21 -5.15 16.77
N ILE A 288 -3.08 -4.52 16.00
CA ILE A 288 -3.50 -3.13 16.21
C ILE A 288 -4.97 -3.13 16.64
N ASP A 289 -5.28 -2.49 17.76
CA ASP A 289 -6.64 -2.25 18.21
C ASP A 289 -7.17 -0.95 17.61
N THR A 290 -8.10 -1.09 16.66
CA THR A 290 -8.67 0.02 15.89
C THR A 290 -9.92 0.62 16.53
N LEU A 291 -10.37 0.16 17.70
CA LEU A 291 -11.64 0.59 18.30
C LEU A 291 -11.70 2.11 18.51
N ALA A 292 -10.64 2.71 19.06
CA ALA A 292 -10.60 4.15 19.30
C ALA A 292 -10.63 4.95 17.98
N ALA A 293 -9.84 4.54 16.97
CA ALA A 293 -9.84 5.18 15.66
C ALA A 293 -11.21 5.10 14.98
N THR A 294 -11.84 3.92 14.97
CA THR A 294 -13.19 3.73 14.42
C THR A 294 -14.20 4.61 15.14
N ALA A 295 -14.22 4.60 16.47
CA ALA A 295 -15.16 5.40 17.26
C ALA A 295 -15.00 6.90 17.01
N ALA A 296 -13.76 7.41 16.93
CA ALA A 296 -13.48 8.82 16.65
C ALA A 296 -14.00 9.23 15.27
N VAL A 297 -13.70 8.44 14.24
CA VAL A 297 -14.11 8.74 12.86
C VAL A 297 -15.62 8.71 12.69
N GLU A 298 -16.29 7.66 13.15
CA GLU A 298 -17.74 7.51 12.94
C GLU A 298 -18.58 8.47 13.78
N LYS A 299 -18.03 8.99 14.88
CA LYS A 299 -18.67 9.99 15.74
C LYS A 299 -18.53 11.41 15.20
N GLU A 300 -17.34 11.77 14.71
CA GLU A 300 -16.99 13.17 14.39
C GLU A 300 -17.08 13.47 12.88
N THR A 301 -17.37 12.47 12.04
CA THR A 301 -17.51 12.63 10.59
C THR A 301 -18.73 11.86 10.06
N ALA A 302 -19.07 12.10 8.79
CA ALA A 302 -20.09 11.31 8.08
C ALA A 302 -19.55 9.96 7.59
N SER A 303 -18.24 9.70 7.70
CA SER A 303 -17.58 8.49 7.24
C SER A 303 -18.07 7.26 8.02
N LYS A 304 -18.14 6.13 7.34
CA LYS A 304 -18.39 4.81 7.95
C LYS A 304 -17.21 3.88 7.75
N VAL A 305 -16.82 3.19 8.82
CA VAL A 305 -15.72 2.23 8.75
C VAL A 305 -16.26 0.90 8.28
N LEU A 306 -15.82 0.45 7.10
CA LEU A 306 -16.12 -0.87 6.60
C LEU A 306 -15.04 -1.86 7.06
N HIS A 307 -15.45 -2.84 7.86
CA HIS A 307 -14.60 -3.97 8.25
C HIS A 307 -14.60 -5.02 7.13
N LEU A 308 -13.39 -5.43 6.72
CA LEU A 308 -13.20 -6.47 5.73
C LEU A 308 -12.83 -7.79 6.41
N THR A 309 -13.43 -8.88 5.94
CA THR A 309 -13.03 -10.24 6.27
C THR A 309 -11.97 -10.70 5.29
N HIS A 310 -10.92 -11.35 5.81
CA HIS A 310 -9.89 -11.94 4.97
C HIS A 310 -10.48 -12.87 3.91
N ALA A 311 -9.99 -12.76 2.67
CA ALA A 311 -10.40 -13.54 1.50
C ALA A 311 -11.85 -13.36 1.03
N GLU A 312 -12.60 -12.41 1.58
CA GLU A 312 -13.93 -12.04 1.06
C GLU A 312 -13.86 -10.92 0.01
N VAL A 313 -14.83 -10.92 -0.91
CA VAL A 313 -14.91 -9.94 -1.99
C VAL A 313 -15.97 -8.90 -1.65
N TYR A 314 -15.57 -7.64 -1.67
CA TYR A 314 -16.45 -6.52 -1.39
C TYR A 314 -16.74 -5.72 -2.65
N ARG A 315 -17.98 -5.26 -2.77
CA ARG A 315 -18.36 -4.26 -3.77
C ARG A 315 -18.30 -2.90 -3.11
N LEU A 316 -17.43 -2.05 -3.63
CA LEU A 316 -17.35 -0.65 -3.24
C LEU A 316 -18.24 0.15 -4.19
N ASP A 317 -18.87 1.19 -3.68
CA ASP A 317 -19.65 2.12 -4.49
C ASP A 317 -18.73 3.12 -5.18
N LEU A 318 -18.08 2.66 -6.26
CA LEU A 318 -17.11 3.38 -7.10
C LEU A 318 -17.60 3.42 -8.56
#